data_AF-A2SQY2-F1
#
_entry.id   AF-A2SQY2-F1
#
_cell.length_a   1.000
_cell.length_b   1.000
_cell.length_c   1.000
_cell.angle_alpha   90.00
_cell.angle_beta   90.00
_cell.angle_gamma   90.00
#
_symmetry.space_group_name_H-M   'P 1'
#
loop_
_entity.id
_entity.type
_entity.pdbx_description
1 polymer ?
#
loop_
_entity_poly.entity_id
_entity_poly.type
_entity_poly.pdbx_seq_one_letter_code
_entity_poly.pdbx_strand_id
1 'polypeptide(L)' 'MIVQPEFIVGCILLLAGVIFTAYPREKTYLTRLINMEVAEFGLVFIMLSFNETLALVTFVAVNVVTTLIFVRVIEKKEGA' A
#
# COMPACT_ATOMS: atom_id res chain seq x y z
N MET A 1 -23.65 -7.08 14.38
CA MET A 1 -22.39 -7.31 13.65
C MET A 1 -21.44 -6.20 14.09
N ILE A 2 -20.53 -6.50 15.03
CA ILE A 2 -19.59 -5.50 15.55
C ILE A 2 -18.49 -5.40 14.50
N VAL A 3 -18.36 -4.22 13.88
CA VAL A 3 -17.32 -3.97 12.88
C VAL A 3 -15.97 -4.00 13.62
N GLN A 4 -15.05 -4.85 13.16
CA GLN A 4 -13.72 -4.95 13.77
C GLN A 4 -12.96 -3.62 13.54
N PRO A 5 -12.24 -3.11 14.56
CA PRO A 5 -11.55 -1.82 14.47
C PRO A 5 -10.50 -1.80 13.35
N GLU A 6 -9.84 -2.94 13.10
CA GLU A 6 -8.89 -3.13 12.00
C GLU A 6 -9.52 -2.92 10.61
N PHE A 7 -10.77 -3.33 10.41
CA PHE A 7 -11.48 -3.14 9.14
C PHE A 7 -11.72 -1.66 8.86
N ILE A 8 -12.15 -0.90 9.88
CA ILE A 8 -12.42 0.54 9.75
C ILE A 8 -11.11 1.29 9.45
N VAL A 9 -10.05 0.99 10.21
CA VAL A 9 -8.73 1.58 10.01
C VAL A 9 -8.19 1.24 8.62
N GLY A 10 -8.34 -0.01 8.19
CA GLY A 10 -7.93 -0.48 6.87
C GLY A 10 -8.66 0.24 5.73
N CYS A 11 -9.98 0.43 5.84
CA CYS A 11 -10.75 1.20 4.86
C CYS A 11 -10.31 2.67 4.79
N ILE A 12 -10.07 3.32 5.93
CA ILE A 12 -9.62 4.71 5.97
C ILE A 12 -8.24 4.85 5.31
N LEU A 13 -7.30 3.97 5.67
CA LEU A 13 -5.95 3.95 5.08
C LEU A 13 -5.98 3.70 3.57
N LEU A 14 -6.79 2.75 3.13
CA LEU A 14 -6.92 2.41 1.71
C LEU A 14 -7.45 3.61 0.91
N LEU A 15 -8.54 4.24 1.38
CA LEU A 15 -9.10 5.41 0.72
C LEU A 15 -8.13 6.59 0.72
N ALA A 16 -7.50 6.88 1.87
CA ALA A 16 -6.51 7.94 1.97
C ALA A 16 -5.32 7.72 1.02
N GLY A 17 -4.72 6.52 1.06
CA GLY A 17 -3.59 6.15 0.20
C GLY A 17 -3.93 6.26 -1.29
N VAL A 18 -5.11 5.82 -1.72
CA VAL A 18 -5.57 5.97 -3.11
C VAL A 18 -5.71 7.44 -3.49
N ILE A 19 -6.31 8.27 -2.64
CA ILE A 19 -6.47 9.72 -2.91
C ILE A 19 -5.11 10.40 -3.02
N PHE A 20 -4.19 10.14 -2.09
CA PHE A 20 -2.84 10.71 -2.10
C PHE A 20 -1.99 10.20 -3.27
N THR A 21 -2.24 8.99 -3.76
CA THR A 21 -1.55 8.42 -4.93
C THR A 21 -2.08 9.00 -6.24
N ALA A 22 -3.40 9.26 -6.32
CA ALA A 22 -4.05 9.85 -7.48
C ALA A 22 -3.76 11.36 -7.61
N TYR A 23 -3.73 12.07 -6.48
CA TYR A 23 -3.42 13.51 -6.40
C TYR A 23 -2.17 13.74 -5.56
N PRO A 24 -0.98 13.33 -6.04
CA PRO A 24 0.25 13.53 -5.29
C PRO A 24 0.59 15.01 -5.24
N ARG A 25 0.89 15.51 -4.03
CA ARG A 25 1.28 16.90 -3.81
C ARG A 25 2.58 17.24 -4.54
N GLU A 26 3.52 16.30 -4.55
CA GLU A 26 4.77 16.38 -5.31
C GLU A 26 4.75 15.33 -6.41
N LYS A 27 5.02 15.74 -7.66
CA LYS A 27 4.92 14.87 -8.84
C LYS A 27 6.13 13.93 -9.03
N THR A 28 6.84 13.61 -7.96
CA THR A 28 7.95 12.64 -8.00
C THR A 28 7.39 11.21 -7.98
N TYR A 29 8.11 10.29 -8.61
CA TYR A 29 7.71 8.88 -8.60
C TYR A 29 7.82 8.27 -7.20
N LEU A 30 8.78 8.73 -6.41
CA LEU A 30 9.00 8.29 -5.04
C LEU A 30 7.81 8.65 -4.12
N THR A 31 7.29 9.88 -4.21
CA THR A 31 6.11 10.28 -3.40
C THR A 31 4.87 9.48 -3.78
N ARG A 32 4.70 9.15 -5.06
CA ARG A 32 3.60 8.27 -5.51
C ARG A 32 3.76 6.84 -5.01
N LEU A 33 4.97 6.30 -4.98
CA LEU A 33 5.26 4.99 -4.45
C LEU A 33 4.92 4.93 -2.95
N ILE A 34 5.38 5.90 -2.16
CA ILE A 34 5.08 5.96 -0.71
C ILE A 34 3.57 6.02 -0.45
N ASN A 35 2.83 6.83 -1.20
CA ASN A 35 1.38 6.93 -1.04
C ASN A 35 0.66 5.62 -1.43
N MET A 36 1.20 4.88 -2.40
CA MET A 36 0.69 3.58 -2.83
C MET A 36 0.90 2.53 -1.74
N GLU A 37 2.07 2.51 -1.09
CA GLU A 37 2.36 1.61 0.04
C GLU A 37 1.39 1.84 1.21
N VAL A 38 1.02 3.10 1.49
CA VAL A 38 0.00 3.43 2.51
C VAL A 38 -1.36 2.81 2.18
N ALA A 39 -1.75 2.79 0.90
CA ALA A 39 -2.99 2.14 0.48
C ALA A 39 -2.92 0.61 0.65
N GLU A 40 -1.76 0.02 0.36
CA GLU A 40 -1.50 -1.41 0.52
C GLU A 40 -1.52 -1.85 1.99
N PHE A 41 -0.97 -1.04 2.91
CA PHE A 41 -1.15 -1.28 4.34
C PHE A 41 -2.62 -1.26 4.78
N GLY A 42 -3.45 -0.42 4.17
CA GLY A 42 -4.90 -0.46 4.37
C GLY A 42 -5.51 -1.80 3.97
N LEU A 43 -5.05 -2.38 2.86
CA LEU A 43 -5.49 -3.71 2.41
C LEU A 43 -5.03 -4.83 3.36
N VAL A 44 -3.84 -4.74 3.94
CA VAL A 44 -3.36 -5.68 4.97
C VAL A 44 -4.29 -5.68 6.18
N PHE A 45 -4.68 -4.51 6.70
CA PHE A 45 -5.61 -4.42 7.83
C PHE A 45 -7.00 -4.98 7.51
N ILE A 46 -7.46 -4.81 6.27
CA ILE A 46 -8.71 -5.42 5.79
C ILE A 46 -8.58 -6.95 5.74
N MET A 47 -7.48 -7.48 5.19
CA MET A 47 -7.25 -8.93 5.15
C MET A 47 -7.10 -9.56 6.55
N LEU A 48 -6.53 -8.81 7.49
CA LEU A 48 -6.41 -9.21 8.90
C LEU A 48 -7.79 -9.41 9.56
N SER A 49 -8.74 -8.52 9.25
CA SER A 49 -10.13 -8.63 9.71
C SER A 49 -10.78 -9.97 9.34
N PHE A 50 -10.41 -10.52 8.18
CA PHE A 50 -10.94 -11.81 7.69
C PHE A 50 -10.20 -13.03 8.24
N ASN A 51 -9.14 -12.84 9.03
CA ASN A 51 -8.29 -13.89 9.59
C ASN A 51 -7.70 -14.84 8.52
N GLU A 52 -7.51 -14.34 7.30
CA GLU A 52 -6.96 -15.08 6.17
C GLU A 52 -5.43 -14.99 6.17
N THR A 53 -4.78 -15.78 7.02
CA THR A 53 -3.32 -15.74 7.18
C THR A 53 -2.57 -16.06 5.89
N LEU A 54 -3.08 -16.97 5.06
CA LEU A 54 -2.46 -17.30 3.78
C LEU A 54 -2.43 -16.07 2.86
N ALA A 55 -3.56 -15.37 2.74
CA ALA A 55 -3.69 -14.17 1.91
C ALA A 55 -2.72 -13.08 2.37
N LEU A 56 -2.65 -12.83 3.68
CA LEU A 56 -1.74 -11.85 4.28
C LEU A 56 -0.27 -12.14 3.96
N VAL A 57 0.18 -13.39 4.13
CA VAL A 57 1.58 -13.76 3.91
C VAL A 57 1.96 -13.59 2.43
N THR A 58 1.12 -14.07 1.50
CA THR A 58 1.37 -13.84 0.07
C THR A 58 1.34 -12.37 -0.30
N PHE A 59 0.40 -11.60 0.25
CA PHE A 59 0.28 -10.18 -0.04
C PHE A 59 1.54 -9.43 0.40
N VAL A 60 1.99 -9.63 1.64
CA VAL A 60 3.21 -8.99 2.17
C VAL A 60 4.44 -9.43 1.39
N ALA A 61 4.56 -10.72 1.04
CA ALA A 61 5.69 -11.23 0.27
C ALA A 61 5.77 -10.57 -1.12
N VAL A 62 4.65 -10.50 -1.84
CA VAL A 62 4.58 -9.87 -3.16
C VAL A 62 4.80 -8.36 -3.07
N ASN A 63 4.23 -7.72 -2.05
CA ASN A 63 4.38 -6.29 -1.81
C ASN A 63 5.86 -5.92 -1.65
N VAL A 64 6.59 -6.58 -0.74
CA VAL A 64 8.04 -6.32 -0.54
C VAL A 64 8.83 -6.49 -1.84
N VAL A 65 8.58 -7.55 -2.61
CA VAL A 65 9.26 -7.77 -3.90
C VAL A 65 8.94 -6.65 -4.88
N THR A 66 7.68 -6.23 -4.94
CA THR A 66 7.20 -5.19 -5.84
C THR A 66 7.81 -3.82 -5.48
N THR A 67 7.83 -3.45 -4.21
CA THR A 67 8.46 -2.20 -3.72
C THR A 67 9.94 -2.16 -4.08
N LEU A 68 10.67 -3.26 -3.90
CA LEU A 68 12.09 -3.35 -4.27
C LEU A 68 12.30 -3.14 -5.77
N ILE A 69 11.46 -3.75 -6.61
CA ILE A 69 11.51 -3.55 -8.06
C ILE A 69 11.21 -2.10 -8.41
N PHE A 70 10.18 -1.50 -7.82
CA PHE A 70 9.80 -0.11 -8.08
C PHE A 70 10.91 0.87 -7.69
N VAL A 71 11.51 0.73 -6.50
CA VAL A 71 12.63 1.58 -6.07
C VAL A 71 13.78 1.50 -7.08
N ARG A 72 14.18 0.28 -7.48
CA ARG A 72 15.25 0.09 -8.48
C ARG A 72 14.94 0.73 -9.83
N VAL A 73 13.69 0.66 -10.28
CA VAL A 73 13.24 1.25 -11.54
C VAL A 73 13.23 2.78 -11.46
N ILE A 74 12.77 3.33 -10.33
CA ILE A 74 12.73 4.79 -10.10
C ILE A 74 14.15 5.36 -10.05
N GLU A 75 15.07 4.74 -9.30
CA GLU A 75 16.48 5.16 -9.24
C GLU A 75 17.12 5.20 -10.63
N LYS A 76 16.86 4.19 -11.47
CA LYS A 76 17.36 4.15 -12.85
C LYS A 76 16.75 5.23 -13.74
N LYS A 77 15.51 5.64 -13.48
CA LYS A 77 14.77 6.67 -14.23
C LYS A 77 15.17 8.08 -13.82
N GLU A 78 15.50 8.30 -12.55
CA GLU A 78 15.92 9.61 -12.02
C GLU A 78 17.44 9.84 -12.18
N GLY A 79 18.25 8.77 -12.27
CA GLY A 79 19.69 8.84 -12.52
C GLY A 79 20.12 8.89 -13.99
N ALA A 80 19.18 8.93 -14.94
CA ALA A 80 19.41 9.01 -16.40
C ALA A 80 18.98 10.38 -16.94
#